data_AF-A0A9D6U4X0-F1
#
_entry.id   AF-A0A9D6U4X0-F1
#
_cell.length_a   1.000
_cell.length_b   1.000
_cell.length_c   1.000
_cell.angle_alpha   90.00
_cell.angle_beta   90.00
_cell.angle_gamma   90.00
#
_symmetry.space_group_name_H-M   'P 1'
#
loop_
_entity.id
_entity.type
_entity.pdbx_description
1 polymer ?
#
loop_
_entity_poly.entity_id
_entity_poly.type
_entity_poly.pdbx_seq_one_letter_code
_entity_poly.pdbx_strand_id
1 'polypeptide(L)'
;MSDDEIQNRVIKIHGSASKNNIIFGVQDNADIYKEHIFLRKAFNRNYSGVKLKSILENSKSVEIFGHSLGATDHSYFLHFFVKISSPSYTNNAPNKITLYHYGRQGHKQLFMQLDTLTNNNLTLLRQNNDFSLIDSSK
;
A
#
# COMPACT_ATOMS: atom_id res chain seq x y z
N MET A 1 13.33 14.68 -14.08
CA MET A 1 12.93 13.47 -14.81
C MET A 1 12.04 13.92 -15.95
N SER A 2 12.21 13.36 -17.14
CA SER A 2 11.28 13.59 -18.26
C SER A 2 10.02 12.74 -18.10
N ASP A 3 8.96 13.07 -18.84
CA ASP A 3 7.72 12.30 -18.85
C ASP A 3 7.94 10.84 -19.30
N ASP A 4 8.84 10.63 -20.26
CA ASP A 4 9.22 9.29 -20.74
C ASP A 4 9.90 8.45 -19.64
N GLU A 5 10.77 9.09 -18.84
CA GLU A 5 11.41 8.43 -17.70
C GLU A 5 10.40 8.06 -16.61
N ILE A 6 9.39 8.91 -16.39
CA ILE A 6 8.28 8.61 -15.48
C ILE A 6 7.52 7.41 -16.01
N GLN A 7 7.08 7.45 -17.28
CA GLN A 7 6.24 6.42 -17.88
C GLN A 7 6.91 5.03 -17.86
N ASN A 8 8.22 4.97 -18.05
CA ASN A 8 9.00 3.72 -17.96
C ASN A 8 9.15 3.16 -16.54
N ARG A 9 8.85 3.96 -15.51
CA ARG A 9 8.90 3.56 -14.10
C ARG A 9 7.51 3.33 -13.49
N VAL A 10 6.44 3.65 -14.22
CA VAL A 10 5.05 3.43 -13.75
C VAL A 10 4.70 1.95 -13.78
N ILE A 11 4.32 1.42 -12.62
CA ILE A 11 3.78 0.07 -12.49
C ILE A 11 2.26 0.16 -12.28
N LYS A 12 1.48 -0.41 -13.20
CA LYS A 12 0.01 -0.40 -13.17
C LYS A 12 -0.53 -1.65 -12.50
N ILE A 13 -0.62 -1.64 -11.17
CA ILE A 13 -1.08 -2.79 -10.36
C ILE A 13 -2.53 -3.21 -10.63
N HIS A 14 -3.39 -2.29 -11.06
CA HIS A 14 -4.80 -2.55 -11.41
C HIS A 14 -5.05 -2.66 -12.92
N GLY A 15 -4.00 -2.83 -13.73
CA GLY A 15 -4.12 -2.81 -15.17
C GLY A 15 -4.41 -1.42 -15.74
N SER A 16 -4.97 -1.37 -16.94
CA SER A 16 -5.18 -0.15 -17.72
C SER A 16 -6.51 -0.21 -18.46
N ALA A 17 -7.34 0.82 -18.31
CA ALA A 17 -8.60 0.94 -19.05
C ALA A 17 -8.37 0.89 -20.57
N SER A 18 -7.34 1.58 -21.06
CA SER A 18 -6.97 1.57 -22.48
C SER A 18 -6.54 0.21 -23.03
N LYS A 19 -6.13 -0.72 -22.17
CA LYS A 19 -5.76 -2.09 -22.55
C LYS A 19 -6.85 -3.11 -22.22
N ASN A 20 -8.01 -2.63 -21.76
CA ASN A 20 -9.15 -3.43 -21.31
C ASN A 20 -8.77 -4.60 -20.37
N ASN A 21 -7.79 -4.36 -19.49
CA ASN A 21 -7.25 -5.38 -18.58
C ASN A 21 -7.33 -4.94 -17.12
N ILE A 22 -8.40 -4.23 -16.77
CA ILE A 22 -8.65 -3.72 -15.42
C ILE A 22 -8.73 -4.89 -14.44
N ILE A 23 -8.02 -4.78 -13.33
CA ILE A 23 -8.08 -5.70 -12.20
C ILE A 23 -8.88 -5.03 -11.11
N PHE A 24 -10.10 -5.52 -10.92
CA PHE A 24 -11.04 -5.06 -9.92
C PHE A 24 -11.59 -6.25 -9.13
N GLY A 25 -11.88 -6.05 -7.85
CA GLY A 25 -12.37 -7.10 -6.98
C GLY A 25 -11.98 -6.94 -5.51
N VAL A 26 -12.26 -7.96 -4.72
CA VAL A 26 -11.97 -8.04 -3.29
C VAL A 26 -10.64 -8.75 -3.00
N GLN A 27 -10.15 -8.60 -1.77
CA GLN A 27 -8.96 -9.29 -1.28
C GLN A 27 -9.21 -10.78 -1.03
N ASP A 28 -8.14 -11.56 -0.90
CA ASP A 28 -8.22 -13.02 -0.72
C ASP A 28 -8.83 -13.45 0.62
N ASN A 29 -8.83 -12.57 1.63
CA ASN A 29 -9.45 -12.83 2.92
C ASN A 29 -10.90 -12.32 3.01
N ALA A 30 -11.45 -11.72 1.95
CA ALA A 30 -12.82 -11.27 1.94
C ALA A 30 -13.77 -12.47 2.04
N ASP A 31 -14.76 -12.35 2.94
CA ASP A 31 -15.80 -13.35 3.10
C ASP A 31 -16.76 -13.27 1.91
N ILE A 32 -16.65 -14.26 1.03
CA ILE A 32 -17.47 -14.40 -0.17
C ILE A 32 -17.89 -15.85 -0.34
N TYR A 33 -19.07 -16.07 -0.91
CA TYR A 33 -19.49 -17.39 -1.35
C TYR A 33 -18.49 -17.97 -2.37
N LYS A 34 -18.24 -19.29 -2.29
CA LYS A 34 -17.23 -19.96 -3.12
C LYS A 34 -17.51 -19.82 -4.61
N GLU A 35 -18.78 -19.82 -4.97
CA GLU A 35 -19.32 -19.62 -6.32
C GLU A 35 -18.98 -18.23 -6.88
N HIS A 36 -18.65 -17.27 -6.00
CA HIS A 36 -18.29 -15.91 -6.37
C HIS A 36 -16.78 -15.66 -6.39
N ILE A 37 -15.97 -16.72 -6.55
CA ILE A 37 -14.50 -16.64 -6.66
C ILE A 37 -14.05 -15.64 -7.73
N PHE A 38 -14.87 -15.38 -8.76
CA PHE A 38 -14.60 -14.40 -9.80
C PHE A 38 -14.49 -12.95 -9.30
N LEU A 39 -14.99 -12.66 -8.08
CA LEU A 39 -14.83 -11.35 -7.43
C LEU A 39 -13.43 -11.16 -6.82
N ARG A 40 -12.62 -12.21 -6.68
CA ARG A 40 -11.25 -12.08 -6.15
C ARG A 40 -10.33 -11.49 -7.21
N LYS A 41 -9.49 -10.54 -6.83
CA LYS A 41 -8.50 -9.94 -7.74
C LYS A 41 -7.59 -11.01 -8.38
N ALA A 42 -7.18 -12.01 -7.59
CA ALA A 42 -6.32 -13.10 -8.03
C ALA A 42 -6.98 -14.03 -9.08
N PHE A 43 -8.31 -14.03 -9.21
CA PHE A 43 -9.01 -14.81 -10.24
C PHE A 43 -8.89 -14.16 -11.64
N ASN A 44 -8.63 -12.86 -11.71
CA ASN A 44 -8.53 -12.17 -12.98
C ASN A 44 -7.36 -12.73 -13.81
N ARG A 45 -7.62 -13.17 -15.04
CA ARG A 45 -6.61 -13.78 -15.93
C ARG A 45 -5.44 -12.84 -16.27
N ASN A 46 -5.67 -11.53 -16.17
CA ASN A 46 -4.67 -10.50 -16.42
C ASN A 46 -3.89 -10.13 -15.14
N TYR A 47 -4.17 -10.77 -14.01
CA TYR A 47 -3.43 -10.57 -12.78
C TYR A 47 -1.98 -11.04 -12.96
N SER A 48 -1.09 -10.10 -13.21
CA SER A 48 0.35 -10.35 -13.11
C SER A 48 0.78 -10.07 -11.68
N GLY A 49 1.45 -11.04 -11.07
CA GLY A 49 2.05 -10.87 -9.74
C GLY A 49 3.15 -9.82 -9.79
N VAL A 50 2.78 -8.55 -9.67
CA VAL A 50 3.74 -7.47 -9.50
C VAL A 50 4.55 -7.77 -8.25
N LYS A 51 5.88 -7.71 -8.35
CA LYS A 51 6.81 -7.91 -7.22
C LYS A 51 6.81 -6.69 -6.28
N LEU A 52 5.63 -6.14 -5.98
CA LEU A 52 5.46 -4.94 -5.17
C LEU A 52 6.05 -5.12 -3.77
N LYS A 53 5.90 -6.32 -3.19
CA LYS A 53 6.57 -6.71 -1.95
C LYS A 53 8.07 -6.42 -2.01
N SER A 54 8.76 -6.97 -3.01
CA SER A 54 10.20 -6.78 -3.17
C SER A 54 10.58 -5.34 -3.46
N ILE A 55 9.74 -4.58 -4.18
CA ILE A 55 9.98 -3.16 -4.44
C ILE A 55 9.92 -2.37 -3.12
N LEU A 56 8.88 -2.56 -2.32
CA LEU A 56 8.70 -1.88 -1.04
C LEU A 56 9.82 -2.23 -0.05
N GLU A 57 10.19 -3.51 0.04
CA GLU A 57 11.23 -3.98 0.97
C GLU A 57 12.64 -3.47 0.63
N ASN A 58 12.93 -3.20 -0.65
CA ASN A 58 14.23 -2.69 -1.10
C ASN A 58 14.24 -1.16 -1.27
N SER A 59 13.11 -0.50 -1.01
CA SER A 59 13.01 0.96 -1.14
C SER A 59 13.61 1.65 0.08
N LYS A 60 14.47 2.64 -0.16
CA LYS A 60 15.03 3.48 0.91
C LYS A 60 14.02 4.52 1.42
N SER A 61 13.13 4.95 0.54
CA SER A 61 12.09 5.94 0.82
C SER A 61 10.79 5.48 0.16
N VAL A 62 9.68 5.58 0.89
CA VAL A 62 8.35 5.25 0.42
C VAL A 62 7.44 6.46 0.67
N GLU A 63 6.84 6.95 -0.40
CA GLU A 63 5.90 8.07 -0.35
C GLU A 63 4.52 7.59 -0.80
N ILE A 64 3.50 7.81 0.03
CA ILE A 64 2.14 7.32 -0.24
C ILE A 64 1.17 8.48 -0.21
N PHE A 65 0.46 8.63 -1.33
CA PHE A 65 -0.54 9.66 -1.57
C PHE A 65 -1.92 9.04 -1.76
N GLY A 66 -2.97 9.83 -1.50
CA GLY A 66 -4.37 9.48 -1.76
C GLY A 66 -4.91 8.35 -0.87
N HIS A 67 -5.95 7.66 -1.35
CA HIS A 67 -6.64 6.58 -0.62
C HIS A 67 -5.95 5.21 -0.75
N SER A 68 -4.68 5.16 -1.18
CA SER A 68 -3.97 3.93 -1.55
C SER A 68 -3.85 2.88 -0.45
N LEU A 69 -4.13 3.24 0.81
CA LEU A 69 -4.18 2.32 1.97
C LEU A 69 -5.60 1.83 2.29
N GLY A 70 -6.54 1.99 1.37
CA GLY A 70 -7.91 1.54 1.54
C GLY A 70 -8.01 0.03 1.77
N ALA A 71 -9.08 -0.38 2.46
CA ALA A 71 -9.33 -1.77 2.86
C ALA A 71 -9.51 -2.76 1.70
N THR A 72 -9.52 -2.33 0.43
CA THR A 72 -9.49 -3.24 -0.73
C THR A 72 -8.09 -3.62 -1.15
N ASP A 73 -7.08 -2.86 -0.73
CA ASP A 73 -5.71 -2.92 -1.25
C ASP A 73 -4.68 -3.16 -0.13
N HIS A 74 -5.14 -3.49 1.08
CA HIS A 74 -4.25 -3.83 2.20
C HIS A 74 -3.31 -4.98 1.86
N SER A 75 -3.74 -5.98 1.09
CA SER A 75 -2.91 -7.12 0.68
C SER A 75 -1.57 -6.69 0.06
N TYR A 76 -1.51 -5.52 -0.58
CA TYR A 76 -0.27 -4.99 -1.16
C TYR A 76 0.71 -4.42 -0.14
N PHE A 77 0.21 -3.85 0.96
CA PHE A 77 1.00 -3.08 1.92
C PHE A 77 1.13 -3.78 3.29
N LEU A 78 0.27 -4.73 3.61
CA LEU A 78 0.17 -5.37 4.93
C LEU A 78 1.51 -5.96 5.37
N HIS A 79 2.14 -6.77 4.53
CA HIS A 79 3.42 -7.37 4.86
C HIS A 79 4.52 -6.31 5.11
N PHE A 80 4.51 -5.23 4.33
CA PHE A 80 5.48 -4.14 4.52
C PHE A 80 5.29 -3.47 5.87
N PHE A 81 4.07 -3.00 6.18
CA PHE A 81 3.80 -2.30 7.44
C PHE A 81 3.96 -3.18 8.68
N VAL A 82 3.46 -4.42 8.67
CA VAL A 82 3.66 -5.39 9.77
C VAL A 82 5.14 -5.62 10.05
N LYS A 83 5.96 -5.76 9.00
CA LYS A 83 7.40 -5.99 9.13
C LYS A 83 8.10 -4.81 9.81
N ILE A 84 7.88 -3.59 9.32
CA ILE A 84 8.56 -2.39 9.83
C ILE A 84 8.03 -1.89 11.18
N SER A 85 6.85 -2.36 11.59
CA SER A 85 6.27 -2.09 12.92
C SER A 85 6.44 -3.28 13.88
N SER A 86 7.24 -4.28 13.55
CA SER A 86 7.50 -5.43 14.42
C SER A 86 8.51 -5.09 15.52
N PRO A 87 8.36 -5.63 16.75
CA PRO A 87 9.40 -5.54 17.79
C PRO A 87 10.75 -6.14 17.36
N SER A 88 10.71 -7.16 16.50
CA SER A 88 11.91 -7.82 15.97
C SER A 88 12.54 -7.08 14.80
N TYR A 89 12.00 -5.93 14.41
CA TYR A 89 12.49 -5.17 13.27
C TYR A 89 13.79 -4.45 13.63
N THR A 90 14.91 -5.02 13.20
CA THR A 90 16.23 -4.41 13.29
C THR A 90 16.65 -3.99 11.89
N ASN A 91 16.68 -2.68 11.62
CA ASN A 91 17.26 -2.17 10.38
C ASN A 91 18.47 -1.30 10.70
N ASN A 92 19.54 -1.46 9.92
CA ASN A 92 20.77 -0.70 10.08
C ASN A 92 20.55 0.80 9.78
N ALA A 93 19.48 1.13 9.06
CA ALA A 93 19.00 2.49 8.86
C ALA A 93 17.46 2.51 8.88
N PRO A 94 16.82 3.55 9.46
CA PRO A 94 15.36 3.67 9.44
C PRO A 94 14.84 3.86 8.01
N ASN A 95 13.69 3.28 7.68
CA ASN A 95 13.02 3.58 6.41
C ASN A 95 12.47 4.99 6.44
N LYS A 96 12.60 5.73 5.35
CA LYS A 96 11.91 7.01 5.20
C LYS A 96 10.51 6.79 4.66
N ILE A 97 9.50 7.17 5.42
CA ILE A 97 8.09 6.98 5.08
C ILE A 97 7.38 8.32 5.15
N THR A 98 6.87 8.78 4.02
CA THR A 98 6.06 10.00 3.94
C THR A 98 4.65 9.64 3.56
N LEU A 99 3.68 9.99 4.41
CA LEU A 99 2.26 9.77 4.13
C LEU A 99 1.54 11.11 4.02
N TYR A 100 0.72 11.23 2.99
CA TYR A 100 -0.06 12.43 2.72
C TYR A 100 -1.51 12.21 3.13
N HIS A 101 -2.13 13.23 3.72
CA HIS A 101 -3.54 13.22 4.08
C HIS A 101 -4.21 14.56 3.79
N TYR A 102 -5.52 14.57 3.57
CA TYR A 102 -6.29 15.79 3.35
C TYR A 102 -7.08 16.19 4.60
N GLY A 103 -6.61 17.22 5.30
CA GLY A 103 -7.26 17.76 6.49
C GLY A 103 -7.42 16.75 7.62
N ARG A 104 -8.27 17.10 8.59
CA ARG A 104 -8.44 16.31 9.82
C ARG A 104 -9.11 14.95 9.60
N GLN A 105 -10.10 14.88 8.69
CA GLN A 105 -10.80 13.62 8.42
C GLN A 105 -9.89 12.63 7.69
N GLY A 106 -9.14 13.10 6.68
CA GLY A 106 -8.16 12.27 5.99
C GLY A 106 -7.08 11.76 6.94
N HIS A 107 -6.61 12.59 7.87
CA HIS A 107 -5.67 12.17 8.91
C HIS A 107 -6.22 11.01 9.76
N LYS A 108 -7.45 11.14 10.27
CA LYS A 108 -8.08 10.08 11.08
C LYS A 108 -8.23 8.79 10.28
N GLN A 109 -8.73 8.88 9.04
CA GLN A 109 -8.92 7.71 8.19
C GLN A 109 -7.59 7.02 7.87
N LEU A 110 -6.54 7.79 7.57
CA LEU A 110 -5.19 7.26 7.35
C LEU A 110 -4.72 6.44 8.55
N PHE A 111 -4.85 6.98 9.76
CA PHE A 111 -4.44 6.28 10.97
C PHE A 111 -5.27 5.02 11.26
N MET A 112 -6.57 5.02 10.95
CA MET A 112 -7.39 3.80 11.04
C MET A 112 -6.89 2.69 10.11
N GLN A 113 -6.44 3.04 8.89
CA GLN A 113 -5.86 2.07 7.96
C GLN A 113 -4.49 1.59 8.46
N LEU A 114 -3.64 2.50 8.92
CA LEU A 114 -2.32 2.15 9.46
C LEU A 114 -2.42 1.26 10.71
N ASP A 115 -3.41 1.49 11.56
CA ASP A 115 -3.64 0.67 12.76
C ASP A 115 -3.90 -0.79 12.36
N THR A 116 -4.74 -1.01 11.35
CA THR A 116 -4.96 -2.32 10.75
C THR A 116 -3.68 -2.89 10.12
N LEU A 117 -2.99 -2.08 9.31
CA LEU A 117 -1.80 -2.51 8.54
C LEU A 117 -0.57 -2.80 9.40
N THR A 118 -0.52 -2.27 10.63
CA THR A 118 0.57 -2.49 11.59
C THR A 118 0.22 -3.51 12.67
N ASN A 119 -0.95 -4.15 12.57
CA ASN A 119 -1.49 -5.02 13.63
C ASN A 119 -1.50 -4.30 15.00
N ASN A 120 -2.01 -3.07 15.00
CA ASN A 120 -2.12 -2.16 16.14
C ASN A 120 -0.78 -1.66 16.73
N ASN A 121 0.33 -1.77 15.98
CA ASN A 121 1.67 -1.35 16.43
C ASN A 121 2.10 0.02 15.90
N LEU A 122 1.20 1.01 15.91
CA LEU A 122 1.48 2.37 15.44
C LEU A 122 2.67 3.03 16.15
N THR A 123 2.86 2.75 17.44
CA THR A 123 4.00 3.27 18.21
C THR A 123 5.32 2.77 17.64
N LEU A 124 5.45 1.45 17.41
CA LEU A 124 6.65 0.85 16.85
C LEU A 124 6.88 1.30 15.40
N LEU A 125 5.82 1.48 14.61
CA LEU A 125 5.93 2.08 13.28
C LEU A 125 6.64 3.43 13.33
N ARG A 126 6.27 4.31 14.28
CA ARG A 126 6.88 5.65 14.41
C ARG A 126 8.27 5.63 15.06
N GLN A 127 8.55 4.67 15.92
CA GLN A 127 9.87 4.56 16.59
C GLN A 127 10.93 3.95 15.67
N ASN A 128 10.54 2.98 14.85
CA ASN A 128 11.47 2.21 14.01
C ASN A 128 11.81 2.90 12.68
N ASN A 129 11.09 3.96 12.30
CA ASN A 129 11.15 4.55 10.96
C ASN A 129 11.20 6.08 11.02
N ASP A 130 11.80 6.70 10.01
CA ASP A 130 11.70 8.15 9.79
C ASP A 130 10.35 8.43 9.14
N PHE A 131 9.39 8.84 9.98
CA PHE A 131 7.98 8.89 9.64
C PHE A 131 7.46 10.33 9.55
N SER A 132 7.10 10.76 8.34
CA SER A 132 6.60 12.10 8.03
C SER A 132 5.12 12.08 7.61
N LEU A 133 4.35 13.05 8.09
CA LEU A 133 2.95 13.26 7.74
C LEU A 133 2.77 14.63 7.12
N ILE A 134 2.19 14.69 5.92
CA ILE A 134 1.98 15.93 5.19
C ILE A 134 0.48 16.16 4.97
N ASP A 135 -0.02 17.30 5.44
CA ASP A 135 -1.38 17.74 5.20
C ASP A 135 -1.45 18.49 3.86
N SER A 136 -2.08 17.86 2.86
CA SER A 136 -2.21 18.41 1.52
C SER A 136 -3.40 19.37 1.35
N SER A 137 -4.08 19.73 2.45
CA SER A 137 -5.12 20.78 2.43
C SER A 137 -4.57 22.20 2.62
N LYS A 138 -3.25 22.32 2.79
CA LYS A 138 -2.53 23.57 3.06
C LYS A 138 -1.64 23.98 1.91
#